data_AF-A0A2V4AY63-F1
#
_entry.id   AF-A0A2V4AY63-F1
#
_cell.length_a   1.000
_cell.length_b   1.000
_cell.length_c   1.000
_cell.angle_alpha   90.00
_cell.angle_beta   90.00
_cell.angle_gamma   90.00
#
_symmetry.space_group_name_H-M   'P 1'
#
loop_
_entity.id
_entity.type
_entity.pdbx_description
1 polymer ?
#
loop_
_entity_poly.entity_id
_entity_poly.type
_entity_poly.pdbx_seq_one_letter_code
_entity_poly.pdbx_strand_id
1 'polypeptide(L)'
;MDALTLSSAMGCSLSVAERHVNGMNAAMRQAGCTTVNRAAMWCAQIGHESVGLRYFEEIWGPTEAQRGYQGRSDLGNLYPGDGYRFRGRGPIQLTGRYNYGYFGQWAKSRGLVSDAAYFQKHPDTVATSYWGFMAAAWYWTVARPMNTYADRADIYGASRAVNGGYNGIADRIRRWNHCRSLGAALLPAGGGAAPPSAPDNKPSIAIYRSKEFPMRMPKGGKLKRGGATRLAYESIAIAGGALREHDLVIAAGIGPRAGVHIESINTWGYITRDKAQRRLGATVHNPGGHGALMKNAWVHRHASCSLIIPKGVTRIDVAFASDTEWSLDIEARG
;
A
#
# COMPACT_ATOMS: atom_id res chain seq x y z
N MET A 1 20.65 -6.26 -3.04
CA MET A 1 19.84 -7.41 -3.45
C MET A 1 19.52 -7.29 -4.93
N ASP A 2 19.23 -8.40 -5.60
CA ASP A 2 18.70 -8.41 -6.96
C ASP A 2 17.17 -8.23 -6.96
N ALA A 3 16.57 -8.15 -8.15
CA ALA A 3 15.13 -7.92 -8.29
C ALA A 3 14.29 -9.10 -7.77
N LEU A 4 14.79 -10.34 -7.92
CA LEU A 4 14.09 -11.53 -7.44
C LEU A 4 14.01 -11.55 -5.91
N THR A 5 15.13 -11.24 -5.24
CA THR A 5 15.18 -11.12 -3.79
C THR A 5 14.29 -9.97 -3.32
N LEU A 6 14.29 -8.82 -4.01
CA LEU A 6 13.40 -7.71 -3.65
C LEU A 6 11.93 -8.08 -3.82
N SER A 7 11.56 -8.75 -4.91
CA SER A 7 10.19 -9.25 -5.16
C SER A 7 9.74 -10.16 -4.02
N SER A 8 10.58 -11.12 -3.62
CA SER A 8 10.32 -12.00 -2.48
C SER A 8 10.18 -11.22 -1.16
N ALA A 9 11.08 -10.29 -0.88
CA ALA A 9 11.07 -9.51 0.35
C ALA A 9 9.84 -8.60 0.48
N MET A 10 9.39 -8.00 -0.63
CA MET A 10 8.25 -7.08 -0.65
C MET A 10 6.91 -7.79 -0.80
N GLY A 11 6.90 -9.00 -1.37
CA GLY A 11 5.68 -9.69 -1.79
C GLY A 11 5.04 -9.03 -3.00
N CYS A 12 5.85 -8.54 -3.94
CA CYS A 12 5.39 -7.84 -5.15
C CYS A 12 5.85 -8.56 -6.43
N SER A 13 5.29 -8.18 -7.59
CA SER A 13 5.70 -8.77 -8.87
C SER A 13 7.17 -8.47 -9.17
N LEU A 14 7.81 -9.35 -9.94
CA LEU A 14 9.19 -9.14 -10.40
C LEU A 14 9.33 -7.81 -11.16
N SER A 15 8.36 -7.45 -12.00
CA SER A 15 8.34 -6.19 -12.74
C SER A 15 8.27 -4.94 -11.85
N VAL A 16 7.59 -5.02 -10.68
CA VAL A 16 7.63 -3.95 -9.66
C VAL A 16 9.03 -3.90 -9.06
N ALA A 17 9.58 -5.05 -8.67
CA ALA A 17 10.91 -5.12 -8.07
C ALA A 17 12.02 -4.60 -9.01
N GLU A 18 12.00 -4.94 -10.30
CA GLU A 18 12.97 -4.46 -11.30
C GLU A 18 12.98 -2.92 -11.41
N ARG A 19 11.82 -2.27 -11.36
CA ARG A 19 11.71 -0.80 -11.38
C ARG A 19 12.31 -0.13 -10.14
N HIS A 20 12.39 -0.85 -9.04
CA HIS A 20 12.69 -0.29 -7.73
C HIS A 20 14.03 -0.75 -7.12
N VAL A 21 14.60 -1.86 -7.60
CA VAL A 21 15.78 -2.50 -7.00
C VAL A 21 17.00 -1.57 -6.95
N ASN A 22 17.22 -0.77 -7.97
CA ASN A 22 18.36 0.15 -8.01
C ASN A 22 18.21 1.29 -6.99
N GLY A 23 17.04 1.92 -6.92
CA GLY A 23 16.73 2.96 -5.93
C GLY A 23 16.76 2.42 -4.51
N MET A 24 16.19 1.23 -4.29
CA MET A 24 16.19 0.52 -3.02
C MET A 24 17.62 0.24 -2.53
N ASN A 25 18.47 -0.37 -3.37
CA ASN A 25 19.86 -0.67 -3.03
C ASN A 25 20.65 0.61 -2.70
N ALA A 26 20.46 1.68 -3.49
CA ALA A 26 21.14 2.95 -3.26
C ALA A 26 20.75 3.58 -1.92
N ALA A 27 19.45 3.61 -1.60
CA ALA A 27 18.95 4.14 -0.35
C ALA A 27 19.39 3.33 0.86
N MET A 28 19.37 1.99 0.77
CA MET A 28 19.87 1.13 1.86
C MET A 28 21.33 1.41 2.19
N ARG A 29 22.18 1.67 1.19
CA ARG A 29 23.58 2.08 1.44
C ARG A 29 23.67 3.42 2.15
N GLN A 30 22.91 4.42 1.68
CA GLN A 30 22.87 5.73 2.33
C GLN A 30 22.33 5.67 3.76
N ALA A 31 21.42 4.73 4.01
CA ALA A 31 20.85 4.47 5.32
C ALA A 31 21.77 3.64 6.24
N GLY A 32 22.87 3.08 5.73
CA GLY A 32 23.73 2.15 6.48
C GLY A 32 23.05 0.80 6.78
N CYS A 33 22.05 0.41 5.97
CA CYS A 33 21.36 -0.87 6.03
C CYS A 33 22.17 -1.99 5.37
N THR A 34 23.39 -2.21 5.87
CA THR A 34 24.41 -3.10 5.30
C THR A 34 24.63 -4.38 6.12
N THR A 35 23.86 -4.59 7.18
CA THR A 35 23.79 -5.86 7.92
C THR A 35 22.46 -6.55 7.64
N VAL A 36 22.39 -7.87 7.81
CA VAL A 36 21.15 -8.64 7.55
C VAL A 36 19.98 -8.11 8.38
N ASN A 37 20.21 -7.81 9.67
CA ASN A 37 19.16 -7.25 10.52
C ASN A 37 18.76 -5.84 10.09
N ARG A 38 19.69 -4.96 9.72
CA ARG A 38 19.29 -3.62 9.22
C ARG A 38 18.54 -3.70 7.90
N ALA A 39 19.01 -4.52 6.98
CA ALA A 39 18.39 -4.73 5.68
C ALA A 39 16.98 -5.34 5.80
N ALA A 40 16.80 -6.35 6.65
CA ALA A 40 15.49 -6.94 6.85
C ALA A 40 14.50 -5.98 7.53
N MET A 41 14.96 -5.08 8.41
CA MET A 41 14.06 -4.18 9.16
C MET A 41 13.61 -3.08 8.22
N TRP A 42 14.55 -2.60 7.41
CA TRP A 42 14.28 -1.70 6.29
C TRP A 42 13.21 -2.30 5.38
N CYS A 43 13.42 -3.51 4.86
CA CYS A 43 12.47 -4.17 3.98
C CYS A 43 11.10 -4.40 4.64
N ALA A 44 11.07 -4.78 5.92
CA ALA A 44 9.82 -5.04 6.62
C ALA A 44 8.98 -3.77 6.83
N GLN A 45 9.60 -2.69 7.30
CA GLN A 45 8.90 -1.42 7.52
C GLN A 45 8.48 -0.80 6.19
N ILE A 46 9.39 -0.70 5.21
CA ILE A 46 9.09 -0.15 3.88
C ILE A 46 8.03 -0.98 3.16
N GLY A 47 8.14 -2.30 3.19
CA GLY A 47 7.15 -3.19 2.58
C GLY A 47 5.77 -3.06 3.22
N HIS A 48 5.69 -2.74 4.51
CA HIS A 48 4.41 -2.45 5.16
C HIS A 48 3.86 -1.07 4.76
N GLU A 49 4.66 0.00 4.88
CA GLU A 49 4.22 1.37 4.59
C GLU A 49 3.78 1.57 3.13
N SER A 50 4.43 0.86 2.20
CA SER A 50 4.18 0.97 0.75
C SER A 50 3.26 -0.12 0.19
N VAL A 51 2.80 -1.05 1.04
CA VAL A 51 2.04 -2.24 0.64
C VAL A 51 2.80 -3.04 -0.45
N GLY A 52 4.07 -3.35 -0.17
CA GLY A 52 4.95 -4.06 -1.09
C GLY A 52 5.35 -3.24 -2.32
N LEU A 53 5.63 -1.94 -2.14
CA LEU A 53 5.96 -0.98 -3.21
C LEU A 53 4.82 -0.71 -4.21
N ARG A 54 3.58 -1.07 -3.88
CA ARG A 54 2.41 -0.85 -4.74
C ARG A 54 2.05 0.63 -4.85
N TYR A 55 2.30 1.42 -3.81
CA TYR A 55 2.03 2.86 -3.78
C TYR A 55 3.32 3.66 -3.62
N PHE A 56 3.76 4.31 -4.71
CA PHE A 56 4.94 5.18 -4.74
C PHE A 56 4.58 6.69 -4.71
N GLU A 57 3.30 7.01 -4.88
CA GLU A 57 2.72 8.34 -4.72
C GLU A 57 1.36 8.19 -4.02
N GLU A 58 1.01 9.14 -3.14
CA GLU A 58 -0.33 9.23 -2.58
C GLU A 58 -1.35 9.42 -3.72
N ILE A 59 -2.46 8.66 -3.71
CA ILE A 59 -3.57 8.93 -4.64
C ILE A 59 -4.17 10.29 -4.25
N TRP A 60 -3.84 11.33 -5.02
CA TRP A 60 -4.32 12.69 -4.75
C TRP A 60 -5.72 12.94 -5.32
N GLY A 61 -6.63 13.39 -4.46
CA GLY A 61 -7.98 13.85 -4.79
C GLY A 61 -8.48 14.88 -3.76
N PRO A 62 -9.74 15.33 -3.78
CA PRO A 62 -10.24 16.21 -2.71
C PRO A 62 -10.60 15.40 -1.44
N THR A 63 -9.63 14.83 -0.74
CA THR A 63 -9.84 14.16 0.56
C THR A 63 -9.73 15.13 1.74
N GLU A 64 -10.28 14.76 2.90
CA GLU A 64 -10.23 15.62 4.10
C GLU A 64 -8.84 15.71 4.72
N ALA A 65 -8.06 14.61 4.67
CA ALA A 65 -6.65 14.62 5.06
C ALA A 65 -5.81 15.52 4.15
N GLN A 66 -6.08 15.50 2.85
CA GLN A 66 -5.40 16.34 1.85
C GLN A 66 -5.81 17.83 1.96
N ARG A 67 -7.07 18.12 2.34
CA ARG A 67 -7.49 19.47 2.77
C ARG A 67 -6.81 19.90 4.07
N GLY A 68 -6.61 18.97 5.00
CA GLY A 68 -5.94 19.18 6.28
C GLY A 68 -4.43 19.41 6.17
N TYR A 69 -3.80 19.13 5.03
CA TYR A 69 -2.42 19.53 4.80
C TYR A 69 -2.28 21.03 4.57
N GLN A 70 -3.30 21.72 4.07
CA GLN A 70 -3.26 23.16 3.89
C GLN A 70 -3.37 23.88 5.24
N GLY A 71 -2.47 24.83 5.50
CA GLY A 71 -2.48 25.63 6.74
C GLY A 71 -1.86 24.94 7.96
N ARG A 72 -1.34 23.72 7.82
CA ARG A 72 -0.65 23.02 8.91
C ARG A 72 0.74 23.60 9.18
N SER A 73 0.87 24.27 10.32
CA SER A 73 2.12 24.88 10.78
C SER A 73 3.21 23.85 11.07
N ASP A 74 2.86 22.70 11.63
CA ASP A 74 3.80 21.62 11.92
C ASP A 74 4.40 20.96 10.67
N LEU A 75 3.70 21.03 9.52
CA LEU A 75 4.20 20.62 8.20
C LEU A 75 4.86 21.77 7.42
N GLY A 76 4.74 23.01 7.89
CA GLY A 76 5.19 24.21 7.19
C GLY A 76 4.33 24.58 5.98
N ASN A 77 3.14 24.03 5.85
CA ASN A 77 2.24 24.26 4.71
C ASN A 77 1.44 25.57 4.88
N LEU A 78 2.17 26.67 5.08
CA LEU A 78 1.62 27.96 5.48
C LEU A 78 1.16 28.81 4.27
N TYR A 79 1.56 28.44 3.05
CA TYR A 79 1.23 29.20 1.84
C TYR A 79 0.11 28.51 1.05
N PRO A 80 -0.77 29.27 0.36
CA PRO A 80 -1.79 28.69 -0.50
C PRO A 80 -1.22 27.70 -1.51
N GLY A 81 -1.81 26.49 -1.58
CA GLY A 81 -1.39 25.42 -2.48
C GLY A 81 -0.34 24.46 -1.91
N ASP A 82 0.21 24.76 -0.73
CA ASP A 82 1.23 23.90 -0.08
C ASP A 82 0.73 22.51 0.25
N GLY A 83 -0.55 22.38 0.63
CA GLY A 83 -1.14 21.08 0.94
C GLY A 83 -1.01 20.10 -0.22
N TYR A 84 -1.28 20.55 -1.45
CA TYR A 84 -1.11 19.75 -2.66
C TYR A 84 0.34 19.63 -3.12
N ARG A 85 1.05 20.76 -3.10
CA ARG A 85 2.42 20.84 -3.57
C ARG A 85 3.32 19.87 -2.80
N PHE A 86 3.13 19.77 -1.49
CA PHE A 86 3.91 18.92 -0.57
C PHE A 86 3.10 17.74 -0.02
N ARG A 87 2.22 17.17 -0.84
CA ARG A 87 1.52 15.91 -0.57
C ARG A 87 2.47 14.72 -0.37
N GLY A 88 1.95 13.63 0.19
CA GLY A 88 2.69 12.40 0.42
C GLY A 88 3.28 11.80 -0.85
N ARG A 89 4.60 11.58 -0.86
CA ARG A 89 5.30 10.89 -1.96
C ARG A 89 6.30 9.87 -1.45
N GLY A 90 6.56 8.89 -2.30
CA GLY A 90 7.49 7.81 -2.03
C GLY A 90 6.96 6.76 -1.05
N PRO A 91 7.77 5.74 -0.77
CA PRO A 91 7.37 4.56 0.00
C PRO A 91 7.16 4.82 1.50
N ILE A 92 7.56 5.98 2.00
CA ILE A 92 7.32 6.40 3.40
C ILE A 92 6.36 7.59 3.52
N GLN A 93 5.74 7.99 2.40
CA GLN A 93 4.80 9.12 2.34
C GLN A 93 5.39 10.42 2.94
N LEU A 94 6.50 10.90 2.35
CA LEU A 94 7.09 12.18 2.73
C LEU A 94 6.09 13.32 2.47
N THR A 95 5.69 14.04 3.51
CA THR A 95 4.62 15.05 3.44
C THR A 95 5.05 16.35 4.14
N GLY A 96 4.69 17.51 3.56
CA GLY A 96 4.85 18.83 4.17
C GLY A 96 6.11 19.59 3.75
N ARG A 97 5.98 20.90 3.52
CA ARG A 97 7.06 21.80 3.08
C ARG A 97 8.33 21.66 3.90
N TYR A 98 8.22 21.54 5.23
CA TYR A 98 9.38 21.39 6.11
C TYR A 98 10.13 20.09 5.84
N ASN A 99 9.42 18.96 5.75
CA ASN A 99 10.05 17.67 5.50
C ASN A 99 10.73 17.61 4.13
N TYR A 100 10.12 18.20 3.10
CA TYR A 100 10.76 18.37 1.79
C TYR A 100 12.04 19.23 1.87
N GLY A 101 12.05 20.27 2.70
CA GLY A 101 13.23 21.12 2.94
C GLY A 101 14.34 20.39 3.70
N TYR A 102 14.01 19.68 4.78
CA TYR A 102 14.97 18.89 5.56
C TYR A 102 15.58 17.76 4.73
N PHE A 103 14.79 17.10 3.89
CA PHE A 103 15.29 16.11 2.95
C PHE A 103 16.28 16.73 1.95
N GLY A 104 15.99 17.92 1.42
CA GLY A 104 16.91 18.64 0.52
C GLY A 104 18.22 19.06 1.18
N GLN A 105 18.18 19.54 2.42
CA GLN A 105 19.39 19.85 3.19
C GLN A 105 20.25 18.60 3.41
N TRP A 106 19.62 17.47 3.78
CA TRP A 106 20.31 16.20 3.93
C TRP A 106 20.92 15.73 2.60
N ALA A 107 20.16 15.78 1.51
CA ALA A 107 20.65 15.38 0.19
C ALA A 107 21.85 16.25 -0.26
N LYS A 108 21.82 17.56 0.01
CA LYS A 108 22.96 18.45 -0.25
C LYS A 108 24.18 18.09 0.60
N SER A 109 23.99 17.82 1.90
CA SER A 109 25.09 17.41 2.80
C SER A 109 25.77 16.10 2.37
N ARG A 110 25.05 15.27 1.59
CA ARG A 110 25.53 14.03 1.00
C ARG A 110 26.07 14.18 -0.42
N GLY A 111 26.09 15.41 -0.96
CA GLY A 111 26.52 15.69 -2.33
C GLY A 111 25.57 15.15 -3.41
N LEU A 112 24.33 14.79 -3.06
CA LEU A 112 23.35 14.20 -3.99
C LEU A 112 22.65 15.27 -4.84
N VAL A 113 22.56 16.50 -4.31
CA VAL A 113 22.04 17.69 -5.00
C VAL A 113 22.94 18.89 -4.66
N SER A 114 22.98 19.89 -5.53
CA SER A 114 23.73 21.14 -5.29
C SER A 114 22.94 22.16 -4.45
N ASP A 115 21.60 22.10 -4.51
CA ASP A 115 20.69 23.03 -3.85
C ASP A 115 19.91 22.37 -2.71
N ALA A 116 19.97 22.94 -1.50
CA ALA A 116 19.25 22.45 -0.32
C ALA A 116 17.72 22.62 -0.46
N ALA A 117 17.26 23.55 -1.29
CA ALA A 117 15.85 23.77 -1.56
C ALA A 117 15.33 22.94 -2.76
N TYR A 118 16.13 22.04 -3.33
CA TYR A 118 15.80 21.31 -4.56
C TYR A 118 14.42 20.65 -4.51
N PHE A 119 14.10 19.88 -3.47
CA PHE A 119 12.81 19.20 -3.36
C PHE A 119 11.64 20.14 -3.00
N GLN A 120 11.91 21.34 -2.48
CA GLN A 120 10.87 22.36 -2.33
C GLN A 120 10.50 23.01 -3.68
N LYS A 121 11.50 23.15 -4.56
CA LYS A 121 11.33 23.65 -5.94
C LYS A 121 10.73 22.58 -6.86
N HIS A 122 11.11 21.32 -6.68
CA HIS A 122 10.74 20.18 -7.54
C HIS A 122 10.13 19.02 -6.73
N PRO A 123 9.01 19.22 -6.00
CA PRO A 123 8.49 18.22 -5.06
C PRO A 123 8.04 16.91 -5.74
N ASP A 124 7.62 16.94 -7.00
CA ASP A 124 7.23 15.74 -7.75
C ASP A 124 8.39 14.77 -7.98
N THR A 125 9.65 15.24 -7.92
CA THR A 125 10.82 14.35 -8.05
C THR A 125 10.86 13.28 -6.97
N VAL A 126 10.27 13.52 -5.79
CA VAL A 126 10.20 12.54 -4.68
C VAL A 126 9.28 11.35 -5.02
N ALA A 127 8.39 11.47 -6.01
CA ALA A 127 7.61 10.33 -6.50
C ALA A 127 8.42 9.36 -7.38
N THR A 128 9.63 9.77 -7.83
CA THR A 128 10.50 8.87 -8.59
C THR A 128 11.07 7.77 -7.69
N SER A 129 11.31 6.59 -8.28
CA SER A 129 11.89 5.42 -7.59
C SER A 129 13.12 5.80 -6.74
N TYR A 130 14.10 6.46 -7.36
CA TYR A 130 15.35 6.84 -6.69
C TYR A 130 15.12 7.80 -5.52
N TRP A 131 14.46 8.94 -5.76
CA TRP A 131 14.32 9.98 -4.74
C TRP A 131 13.32 9.61 -3.64
N GLY A 132 12.29 8.83 -3.95
CA GLY A 132 11.37 8.30 -2.94
C GLY A 132 12.09 7.40 -1.94
N PHE A 133 12.97 6.50 -2.40
CA PHE A 133 13.79 5.70 -1.49
C PHE A 133 14.85 6.53 -0.77
N MET A 134 15.44 7.55 -1.38
CA MET A 134 16.37 8.45 -0.69
C MET A 134 15.67 9.25 0.42
N ALA A 135 14.42 9.67 0.21
CA ALA A 135 13.60 10.28 1.26
C ALA A 135 13.36 9.30 2.41
N ALA A 136 13.14 8.02 2.12
CA ALA A 136 13.08 6.98 3.14
C ALA A 136 14.43 6.80 3.87
N ALA A 137 15.57 6.93 3.19
CA ALA A 137 16.89 6.84 3.83
C ALA A 137 17.16 8.02 4.79
N TRP A 138 16.75 9.22 4.40
CA TRP A 138 16.77 10.39 5.29
C TRP A 138 15.89 10.16 6.53
N TYR A 139 14.65 9.71 6.32
CA TYR A 139 13.72 9.45 7.44
C TYR A 139 14.28 8.40 8.40
N TRP A 140 14.85 7.33 7.85
CA TRP A 140 15.42 6.20 8.58
C TRP A 140 16.64 6.54 9.43
N THR A 141 17.42 7.55 9.04
CA THR A 141 18.70 7.87 9.67
C THR A 141 18.70 9.16 10.47
N VAL A 142 18.02 10.19 9.96
CA VAL A 142 18.03 11.53 10.54
C VAL A 142 16.74 11.80 11.30
N ALA A 143 15.58 11.48 10.71
CA ALA A 143 14.31 11.73 11.38
C ALA A 143 14.07 10.72 12.52
N ARG A 144 14.61 9.51 12.40
CA ARG A 144 14.49 8.42 13.39
C ARG A 144 15.81 7.64 13.47
N PRO A 145 16.17 7.04 14.62
CA PRO A 145 17.39 6.24 14.75
C PRO A 145 17.17 4.76 14.39
N MET A 146 16.62 4.47 13.21
CA MET A 146 16.06 3.14 12.91
C MET A 146 17.08 1.99 12.91
N ASN A 147 18.34 2.28 12.59
CA ASN A 147 19.42 1.29 12.70
C ASN A 147 19.61 0.77 14.14
N THR A 148 19.39 1.62 15.15
CA THR A 148 19.53 1.20 16.56
C THR A 148 18.49 0.14 16.92
N TYR A 149 17.25 0.31 16.45
CA TYR A 149 16.20 -0.69 16.66
C TYR A 149 16.51 -1.97 15.89
N ALA A 150 16.99 -1.86 14.65
CA ALA A 150 17.36 -3.02 13.85
C ALA A 150 18.52 -3.83 14.46
N ASP A 151 19.54 -3.16 15.00
CA ASP A 151 20.71 -3.81 15.64
C ASP A 151 20.30 -4.59 16.89
N ARG A 152 19.29 -4.10 17.62
CA ARG A 152 18.69 -4.76 18.79
C ARG A 152 17.61 -5.79 18.43
N ALA A 153 17.31 -5.97 17.14
CA ALA A 153 16.16 -6.74 16.64
C ALA A 153 14.81 -6.30 17.26
N ASP A 154 14.68 -5.01 17.60
CA ASP A 154 13.52 -4.43 18.27
C ASP A 154 12.46 -3.99 17.25
N ILE A 155 11.64 -4.94 16.80
CA ILE A 155 10.55 -4.71 15.85
C ILE A 155 9.46 -3.78 16.42
N TYR A 156 9.20 -3.84 17.72
CA TYR A 156 8.18 -3.02 18.37
C TYR A 156 8.62 -1.56 18.47
N GLY A 157 9.86 -1.31 18.90
CA GLY A 157 10.46 0.02 18.92
C GLY A 157 10.55 0.62 17.53
N ALA A 158 10.97 -0.17 16.53
CA ALA A 158 10.98 0.25 15.13
C ALA A 158 9.57 0.64 14.64
N SER A 159 8.55 -0.19 14.90
CA SER A 159 7.17 0.09 14.50
C SER A 159 6.59 1.32 15.19
N ARG A 160 6.85 1.50 16.48
CA ARG A 160 6.44 2.70 17.21
C ARG A 160 7.12 3.96 16.68
N ALA A 161 8.40 3.87 16.30
CA ALA A 161 9.14 5.00 15.74
C ALA A 161 8.60 5.46 14.36
N VAL A 162 8.15 4.51 13.53
CA VAL A 162 7.59 4.79 12.19
C VAL A 162 6.12 5.21 12.26
N ASN A 163 5.27 4.47 12.98
CA ASN A 163 3.82 4.64 12.98
C ASN A 163 3.28 5.48 14.16
N GLY A 164 4.10 5.73 15.19
CA GLY A 164 3.63 6.30 16.46
C GLY A 164 2.91 5.29 17.37
N GLY A 165 2.81 4.03 16.95
CA GLY A 165 2.12 2.94 17.65
C GLY A 165 2.40 1.57 17.03
N TYR A 166 1.53 0.59 17.32
CA TYR A 166 1.70 -0.81 16.89
C TYR A 166 0.71 -1.24 15.79
N ASN A 167 0.17 -0.27 15.04
CA ASN A 167 -0.73 -0.59 13.93
C ASN A 167 0.01 -1.45 12.89
N GLY A 168 -0.62 -2.57 12.52
CA GLY A 168 -0.04 -3.51 11.57
C GLY A 168 1.13 -4.34 12.12
N ILE A 169 1.38 -4.36 13.44
CA ILE A 169 2.56 -5.04 14.02
C ILE A 169 2.68 -6.52 13.63
N ALA A 170 1.56 -7.25 13.55
CA ALA A 170 1.57 -8.65 13.12
C ALA A 170 2.11 -8.82 11.69
N ASP A 171 1.76 -7.89 10.78
CA ASP A 171 2.28 -7.89 9.42
C ASP A 171 3.77 -7.54 9.38
N ARG A 172 4.18 -6.53 10.15
CA ARG A 172 5.58 -6.10 10.25
C ARG A 172 6.47 -7.21 10.80
N ILE A 173 6.00 -7.95 11.81
CA ILE A 173 6.70 -9.14 12.36
C ILE A 173 6.83 -10.23 11.29
N ARG A 174 5.75 -10.55 10.57
CA ARG A 174 5.82 -11.55 9.48
C ARG A 174 6.83 -11.16 8.41
N ARG A 175 6.76 -9.91 7.92
CA ARG A 175 7.70 -9.38 6.92
C ARG A 175 9.13 -9.39 7.43
N TRP A 176 9.34 -9.02 8.69
CA TRP A 176 10.66 -9.03 9.34
C TRP A 176 11.26 -10.44 9.38
N ASN A 177 10.49 -11.43 9.85
CA ASN A 177 10.95 -12.82 9.90
C ASN A 177 11.23 -13.37 8.50
N HIS A 178 10.35 -13.12 7.55
CA HIS A 178 10.56 -13.49 6.14
C HIS A 178 11.84 -12.86 5.58
N CYS A 179 12.00 -11.54 5.72
CA CYS A 179 13.19 -10.84 5.27
C CYS A 179 14.46 -11.40 5.93
N ARG A 180 14.46 -11.66 7.24
CA ARG A 180 15.63 -12.26 7.91
C ARG A 180 15.99 -13.64 7.35
N SER A 181 15.01 -14.45 6.95
CA SER A 181 15.28 -15.76 6.33
C SER A 181 15.96 -15.66 4.97
N LEU A 182 15.86 -14.52 4.27
CA LEU A 182 16.59 -14.27 3.02
C LEU A 182 18.09 -13.97 3.25
N GLY A 183 18.50 -13.71 4.50
CA GLY A 183 19.90 -13.60 4.89
C GLY A 183 20.69 -12.56 4.09
N ALA A 184 21.90 -12.94 3.64
CA ALA A 184 22.81 -12.06 2.91
C ALA A 184 22.27 -11.61 1.54
N ALA A 185 21.28 -12.30 0.97
CA ALA A 185 20.68 -11.90 -0.31
C ALA A 185 20.05 -10.50 -0.24
N LEU A 186 19.57 -10.09 0.95
CA LEU A 186 19.01 -8.76 1.16
C LEU A 186 20.03 -7.63 1.13
N LEU A 187 21.32 -7.92 1.30
CA LEU A 187 22.33 -6.87 1.41
C LEU A 187 22.41 -6.07 0.10
N PRO A 188 22.50 -4.73 0.16
CA PRO A 188 22.48 -3.91 -1.04
C PRO A 188 23.69 -4.24 -1.93
N ALA A 189 23.42 -4.55 -3.21
CA ALA A 189 24.48 -4.90 -4.17
C ALA A 189 25.27 -3.64 -4.59
N GLY A 190 26.54 -3.79 -4.98
CA GLY A 190 27.42 -2.68 -5.36
C GLY A 190 27.03 -2.02 -6.70
N GLY A 191 27.07 -0.68 -6.74
CA GLY A 191 26.72 0.13 -7.91
C GLY A 191 26.00 1.40 -7.48
N GLY A 192 26.74 2.51 -7.36
CA GLY A 192 26.18 3.81 -7.11
C GLY A 192 25.33 4.22 -8.30
N ALA A 193 24.01 3.98 -8.23
CA ALA A 193 23.10 4.64 -9.15
C ALA A 193 23.31 6.15 -8.94
N ALA A 194 23.94 6.80 -9.92
CA ALA A 194 24.00 8.24 -9.98
C ALA A 194 22.55 8.76 -9.92
N PRO A 195 22.31 9.94 -9.31
CA PRO A 195 21.01 10.58 -9.42
C PRO A 195 20.66 10.62 -10.92
N PRO A 196 19.46 10.18 -11.33
CA PRO A 196 19.06 10.33 -12.73
C PRO A 196 19.20 11.80 -13.12
N SER A 197 19.74 12.07 -14.31
CA SER A 197 19.76 13.43 -14.87
C SER A 197 18.34 14.00 -14.87
N ALA A 198 18.20 15.30 -14.60
CA ALA A 198 16.90 15.97 -14.57
C ALA A 198 16.09 15.57 -15.81
N PRO A 199 14.83 15.10 -15.65
CA PRO A 199 14.10 14.58 -16.79
C PRO A 199 13.82 15.68 -17.80
N ASP A 200 14.29 15.47 -19.03
CA ASP A 200 13.75 16.13 -20.21
C ASP A 200 12.24 15.85 -20.32
N ASN A 201 11.52 16.89 -20.70
CA ASN A 201 10.07 16.97 -20.91
C ASN A 201 9.33 15.66 -21.25
N LYS A 202 8.51 15.18 -20.30
CA LYS A 202 7.04 15.02 -20.37
C LYS A 202 6.62 14.10 -19.22
N PRO A 203 5.55 14.43 -18.47
CA PRO A 203 5.05 13.52 -17.44
C PRO A 203 4.68 12.20 -18.13
N SER A 204 5.25 11.09 -17.67
CA SER A 204 4.66 9.79 -17.88
C SER A 204 3.38 9.75 -17.05
N ILE A 205 2.30 10.34 -17.59
CA ILE A 205 0.96 9.86 -17.32
C ILE A 205 0.99 8.41 -17.81
N ALA A 206 1.25 7.48 -16.90
CA ALA A 206 0.84 6.11 -17.11
C ALA A 206 -0.69 6.15 -17.17
N ILE A 207 -1.18 6.31 -18.39
CA ILE A 207 -2.56 6.04 -18.76
C ILE A 207 -2.87 4.66 -18.17
N TYR A 208 -3.78 4.60 -17.20
CA TYR A 208 -4.41 3.36 -16.76
C TYR A 208 -4.99 2.68 -18.01
N ARG A 209 -4.24 1.72 -18.53
CA ARG A 209 -4.64 0.82 -19.61
C ARG A 209 -4.29 -0.61 -19.19
N SER A 210 -5.09 -1.13 -18.28
CA SER A 210 -5.74 -2.41 -18.54
C SER A 210 -7.25 -2.13 -18.57
N LYS A 211 -7.96 -2.81 -19.46
CA LYS A 211 -9.39 -2.62 -19.69
C LYS A 211 -10.16 -3.05 -18.43
N GLU A 212 -11.17 -2.27 -18.09
CA GLU A 212 -12.06 -2.37 -16.91
C GLU A 212 -11.54 -1.61 -15.67
N PHE A 213 -12.15 -0.44 -15.47
CA PHE A 213 -12.09 0.32 -14.22
C PHE A 213 -12.53 -0.58 -13.05
N PRO A 214 -12.08 -0.31 -11.80
CA PRO A 214 -12.60 -1.02 -10.63
C PRO A 214 -14.14 -0.99 -10.66
N MET A 215 -14.78 -2.13 -10.38
CA MET A 215 -16.23 -2.27 -10.42
C MET A 215 -16.84 -1.21 -9.50
N ARG A 216 -17.62 -0.31 -10.09
CA ARG A 216 -18.34 0.73 -9.33
C ARG A 216 -19.54 0.09 -8.67
N MET A 217 -19.52 0.03 -7.34
CA MET A 217 -20.57 -0.53 -6.51
C MET A 217 -21.55 0.58 -6.11
N PRO A 218 -22.86 0.32 -6.16
CA PRO A 218 -23.85 1.34 -5.82
C PRO A 218 -23.88 1.62 -4.31
N LYS A 219 -24.42 2.78 -3.94
CA LYS A 219 -24.88 3.01 -2.56
C LYS A 219 -26.07 2.08 -2.27
N GLY A 220 -26.22 1.65 -1.02
CA GLY A 220 -27.26 0.68 -0.66
C GLY A 220 -27.30 0.35 0.82
N GLY A 221 -28.40 -0.23 1.31
CA GLY A 221 -28.58 -0.53 2.73
C GLY A 221 -28.98 0.70 3.56
N LYS A 222 -28.79 0.62 4.88
CA LYS A 222 -28.94 1.72 5.84
C LYS A 222 -27.93 1.54 6.97
N LEU A 223 -27.02 2.51 7.12
CA LEU A 223 -26.00 2.50 8.16
C LEU A 223 -26.57 2.83 9.55
N LYS A 224 -25.90 2.32 10.59
CA LYS A 224 -26.03 2.76 11.99
C LYS A 224 -24.64 2.83 12.63
N ARG A 225 -24.54 3.39 13.84
CA ARG A 225 -23.28 3.37 14.59
C ARG A 225 -22.80 1.92 14.76
N GLY A 226 -21.63 1.60 14.20
CA GLY A 226 -21.01 0.28 14.30
C GLY A 226 -21.62 -0.83 13.42
N GLY A 227 -22.45 -0.50 12.42
CA GLY A 227 -22.96 -1.52 11.50
C GLY A 227 -24.08 -1.03 10.58
N ALA A 228 -25.06 -1.89 10.30
CA ALA A 228 -26.22 -1.58 9.47
C ALA A 228 -27.56 -1.95 10.13
N THR A 229 -28.62 -1.23 9.79
CA THR A 229 -30.02 -1.63 10.08
C THR A 229 -30.66 -2.32 8.88
N ARG A 230 -30.11 -2.13 7.68
CA ARG A 230 -30.55 -2.78 6.45
C ARG A 230 -29.34 -2.99 5.53
N LEU A 231 -29.29 -4.11 4.84
CA LEU A 231 -28.21 -4.46 3.92
C LEU A 231 -28.68 -4.38 2.47
N ALA A 232 -27.76 -4.03 1.59
CA ALA A 232 -27.81 -4.28 0.15
C ALA A 232 -26.93 -5.48 -0.19
N TYR A 233 -27.17 -6.07 -1.36
CA TYR A 233 -26.53 -7.32 -1.79
C TYR A 233 -26.10 -7.22 -3.24
N GLU A 234 -24.88 -7.66 -3.52
CA GLU A 234 -24.35 -7.77 -4.88
C GLU A 234 -23.66 -9.11 -5.06
N SER A 235 -23.92 -9.77 -6.20
CA SER A 235 -23.31 -11.06 -6.55
C SER A 235 -22.37 -10.88 -7.73
N ILE A 236 -21.09 -11.19 -7.52
CA ILE A 236 -20.02 -10.91 -8.47
C ILE A 236 -19.39 -12.22 -8.93
N ALA A 237 -19.45 -12.47 -10.24
CA ALA A 237 -18.77 -13.61 -10.87
C ALA A 237 -17.26 -13.34 -10.97
N ILE A 238 -16.45 -14.38 -10.78
CA ILE A 238 -14.99 -14.27 -10.79
C ILE A 238 -14.45 -14.98 -12.03
N ALA A 239 -14.02 -14.17 -13.01
CA ALA A 239 -13.45 -14.68 -14.24
C ALA A 239 -12.17 -15.48 -13.96
N GLY A 240 -12.17 -16.76 -14.34
CA GLY A 240 -11.05 -17.67 -14.10
C GLY A 240 -10.86 -18.09 -12.63
N GLY A 241 -11.82 -17.81 -11.76
CA GLY A 241 -11.79 -18.15 -10.32
C GLY A 241 -11.61 -19.65 -10.02
N ALA A 242 -12.05 -20.52 -10.93
CA ALA A 242 -11.83 -21.96 -10.82
C ALA A 242 -10.33 -22.37 -10.90
N LEU A 243 -9.49 -21.55 -11.55
CA LEU A 243 -8.15 -21.95 -11.98
C LEU A 243 -7.03 -21.32 -11.15
N ARG A 244 -7.26 -20.15 -10.56
CA ARG A 244 -6.25 -19.34 -9.85
C ARG A 244 -6.86 -18.53 -8.72
N GLU A 245 -5.99 -18.02 -7.84
CA GLU A 245 -6.36 -17.06 -6.80
C GLU A 245 -6.56 -15.67 -7.40
N HIS A 246 -7.31 -14.83 -6.69
CA HIS A 246 -7.54 -13.44 -7.07
C HIS A 246 -7.32 -12.51 -5.88
N ASP A 247 -6.79 -11.32 -6.14
CA ASP A 247 -6.82 -10.21 -5.21
C ASP A 247 -8.19 -9.54 -5.27
N LEU A 248 -8.79 -9.31 -4.10
CA LEU A 248 -10.03 -8.56 -3.93
C LEU A 248 -9.72 -7.27 -3.17
N VAL A 249 -9.94 -6.12 -3.78
CA VAL A 249 -9.75 -4.82 -3.13
C VAL A 249 -11.09 -4.11 -3.01
N ILE A 250 -11.43 -3.68 -1.80
CA ILE A 250 -12.62 -2.90 -1.50
C ILE A 250 -12.17 -1.51 -1.08
N ALA A 251 -12.70 -0.48 -1.73
CA ALA A 251 -12.45 0.90 -1.33
C ALA A 251 -13.77 1.62 -1.12
N ALA A 252 -13.88 2.35 -0.01
CA ALA A 252 -14.98 3.28 0.18
C ALA A 252 -14.95 4.34 -0.93
N GLY A 253 -16.12 4.76 -1.44
CA GLY A 253 -16.15 5.82 -2.46
C GLY A 253 -15.86 7.21 -1.90
N ILE A 254 -16.36 8.23 -2.58
CA ILE A 254 -15.92 9.62 -2.37
C ILE A 254 -17.06 10.42 -1.72
N GLY A 255 -16.75 11.17 -0.67
CA GLY A 255 -17.69 12.12 -0.04
C GLY A 255 -17.68 12.08 1.50
N PRO A 256 -18.30 13.06 2.17
CA PRO A 256 -18.33 13.21 3.64
C PRO A 256 -18.94 12.03 4.39
N ARG A 257 -19.85 11.30 3.74
CA ARG A 257 -20.51 10.10 4.27
C ARG A 257 -19.92 8.81 3.72
N ALA A 258 -18.78 8.88 3.02
CA ALA A 258 -18.20 7.70 2.39
C ALA A 258 -17.61 6.75 3.42
N GLY A 259 -17.94 5.49 3.26
CA GLY A 259 -17.61 4.41 4.15
C GLY A 259 -18.57 3.26 3.86
N VAL A 260 -18.06 2.05 3.81
CA VAL A 260 -18.90 0.88 3.56
C VAL A 260 -18.78 -0.08 4.73
N HIS A 261 -19.92 -0.38 5.33
CA HIS A 261 -20.07 -1.52 6.21
C HIS A 261 -20.17 -2.77 5.36
N ILE A 262 -19.25 -3.70 5.52
CA ILE A 262 -19.31 -5.02 4.91
C ILE A 262 -19.80 -5.98 5.99
N GLU A 263 -21.07 -6.38 5.90
CA GLU A 263 -21.61 -7.38 6.82
C GLU A 263 -21.02 -8.75 6.52
N SER A 264 -20.94 -9.12 5.23
CA SER A 264 -20.27 -10.36 4.82
C SER A 264 -19.84 -10.34 3.36
N ILE A 265 -18.79 -11.11 3.07
CA ILE A 265 -18.41 -11.51 1.71
C ILE A 265 -18.38 -13.04 1.70
N ASN A 266 -19.40 -13.65 1.13
CA ASN A 266 -19.53 -15.10 1.06
C ASN A 266 -19.00 -15.59 -0.28
N THR A 267 -18.22 -16.67 -0.26
CA THR A 267 -17.64 -17.26 -1.48
C THR A 267 -18.43 -18.46 -1.94
N TRP A 268 -18.40 -18.73 -3.24
CA TRP A 268 -19.08 -19.86 -3.87
C TRP A 268 -18.18 -20.50 -4.90
N GLY A 269 -18.03 -21.83 -4.83
CA GLY A 269 -17.37 -22.61 -5.87
C GLY A 269 -18.36 -23.20 -6.87
N TYR A 270 -17.84 -23.67 -8.01
CA TYR A 270 -18.62 -24.42 -8.98
C TYR A 270 -19.03 -25.78 -8.41
N ILE A 271 -20.31 -26.14 -8.53
CA ILE A 271 -20.83 -27.47 -8.20
C ILE A 271 -21.39 -28.11 -9.47
N THR A 272 -21.06 -29.39 -9.69
CA THR A 272 -21.55 -30.12 -10.87
C THR A 272 -23.06 -30.35 -10.78
N ARG A 273 -23.72 -30.56 -11.93
CA ARG A 273 -25.15 -30.86 -12.02
C ARG A 273 -25.54 -32.03 -11.12
N ASP A 274 -24.74 -33.09 -11.09
CA ASP A 274 -24.96 -34.25 -10.22
C ASP A 274 -24.84 -33.93 -8.72
N LYS A 275 -23.89 -33.04 -8.35
CA LYS A 275 -23.76 -32.55 -6.96
C LYS A 275 -24.94 -31.63 -6.58
N ALA A 276 -25.46 -30.84 -7.52
CA ALA A 276 -26.64 -30.01 -7.29
C ALA A 276 -27.91 -30.85 -7.17
N GLN A 277 -28.06 -31.90 -7.97
CA GLN A 277 -29.23 -32.78 -7.99
C GLN A 277 -29.28 -33.68 -6.73
N ARG A 278 -28.14 -34.15 -6.22
CA ARG A 278 -28.03 -34.80 -4.90
C ARG A 278 -28.32 -33.88 -3.72
N ARG A 279 -28.36 -32.56 -3.94
CA ARG A 279 -28.57 -31.53 -2.91
C ARG A 279 -30.02 -31.06 -2.80
N LEU A 280 -30.90 -31.43 -3.72
CA LEU A 280 -32.35 -31.19 -3.59
C LEU A 280 -32.86 -31.98 -2.38
N GLY A 281 -32.98 -31.29 -1.23
CA GLY A 281 -33.34 -31.86 0.07
C GLY A 281 -32.38 -31.55 1.22
N ALA A 282 -31.21 -30.93 0.96
CA ALA A 282 -30.25 -30.54 2.00
C ALA A 282 -30.38 -29.05 2.39
N THR A 283 -30.04 -28.73 3.64
CA THR A 283 -30.18 -27.39 4.24
C THR A 283 -29.43 -26.30 3.46
N VAL A 284 -30.12 -25.18 3.21
CA VAL A 284 -29.64 -24.01 2.45
C VAL A 284 -28.56 -23.18 3.16
N HIS A 285 -28.16 -23.55 4.38
CA HIS A 285 -27.20 -22.76 5.16
C HIS A 285 -25.74 -22.94 4.74
N ASN A 286 -25.40 -23.96 3.95
CA ASN A 286 -24.02 -24.09 3.45
C ASN A 286 -23.90 -24.79 2.08
N PRO A 287 -24.35 -24.16 0.98
CA PRO A 287 -24.47 -24.84 -0.31
C PRO A 287 -23.14 -25.04 -1.08
N GLY A 288 -21.97 -24.81 -0.47
CA GLY A 288 -20.66 -25.09 -1.09
C GLY A 288 -19.69 -23.90 -1.16
N GLY A 289 -19.70 -23.04 -0.15
CA GLY A 289 -18.77 -21.93 -0.06
C GLY A 289 -17.43 -22.33 0.53
N HIS A 290 -16.34 -21.66 0.11
CA HIS A 290 -15.01 -21.76 0.73
C HIS A 290 -14.94 -20.99 2.08
N GLY A 291 -16.09 -20.61 2.65
CA GLY A 291 -16.20 -19.74 3.82
C GLY A 291 -16.37 -18.26 3.47
N ALA A 292 -16.68 -17.43 4.47
CA ALA A 292 -16.76 -15.98 4.28
C ALA A 292 -15.35 -15.38 4.31
N LEU A 293 -15.01 -14.53 3.34
CA LEU A 293 -13.71 -13.81 3.30
C LEU A 293 -13.65 -12.67 4.31
N MET A 294 -14.82 -12.13 4.67
CA MET A 294 -14.96 -11.01 5.56
C MET A 294 -16.32 -11.08 6.24
N LYS A 295 -16.38 -10.71 7.52
CA LYS A 295 -17.62 -10.51 8.26
C LYS A 295 -17.52 -9.27 9.14
N ASN A 296 -18.60 -8.52 9.21
CA ASN A 296 -18.80 -7.38 10.12
C ASN A 296 -17.59 -6.42 10.16
N ALA A 297 -17.15 -5.98 8.98
CA ALA A 297 -15.97 -5.15 8.82
C ALA A 297 -16.34 -3.78 8.27
N TRP A 298 -15.61 -2.76 8.71
CA TRP A 298 -15.80 -1.40 8.21
C TRP A 298 -14.64 -1.00 7.32
N VAL A 299 -14.94 -0.61 6.08
CA VAL A 299 -13.98 0.08 5.22
C VAL A 299 -14.24 1.56 5.37
N HIS A 300 -13.42 2.20 6.20
CA HIS A 300 -13.57 3.60 6.53
C HIS A 300 -13.35 4.47 5.30
N ARG A 301 -13.88 5.69 5.39
CA ARG A 301 -13.52 6.76 4.48
C ARG A 301 -12.01 6.83 4.30
N HIS A 302 -11.54 6.87 3.05
CA HIS A 302 -10.11 6.91 2.71
C HIS A 302 -9.31 5.64 3.04
N ALA A 303 -9.99 4.55 3.41
CA ALA A 303 -9.38 3.24 3.56
C ALA A 303 -9.75 2.35 2.37
N SER A 304 -8.85 1.43 2.08
CA SER A 304 -9.15 0.22 1.33
C SER A 304 -8.88 -1.00 2.19
N CYS A 305 -9.56 -2.08 1.88
CA CYS A 305 -9.25 -3.39 2.43
C CYS A 305 -8.90 -4.32 1.28
N SER A 306 -7.89 -5.16 1.48
CA SER A 306 -7.48 -6.18 0.51
C SER A 306 -7.61 -7.57 1.11
N LEU A 307 -8.20 -8.46 0.33
CA LEU A 307 -8.44 -9.86 0.67
C LEU A 307 -7.94 -10.73 -0.47
N ILE A 308 -7.71 -12.01 -0.17
CA ILE A 308 -7.39 -13.02 -1.18
C ILE A 308 -8.63 -13.86 -1.39
N ILE A 309 -9.07 -13.98 -2.64
CA ILE A 309 -10.05 -14.96 -3.04
C ILE A 309 -9.29 -16.25 -3.41
N PRO A 310 -9.51 -17.37 -2.69
CA PRO A 310 -8.85 -18.63 -2.98
C PRO A 310 -9.23 -19.19 -4.35
N LYS A 311 -8.32 -19.96 -4.93
CA LYS A 311 -8.59 -20.79 -6.11
C LYS A 311 -9.79 -21.70 -5.85
N GLY A 312 -10.67 -21.82 -6.84
CA GLY A 312 -11.89 -22.64 -6.80
C GLY A 312 -13.15 -21.83 -6.53
N VAL A 313 -13.03 -20.58 -6.07
CA VAL A 313 -14.15 -19.65 -5.90
C VAL A 313 -14.49 -19.03 -7.25
N THR A 314 -15.71 -19.23 -7.73
CA THR A 314 -16.19 -18.71 -9.01
C THR A 314 -17.14 -17.53 -8.85
N ARG A 315 -17.61 -17.26 -7.63
CA ARG A 315 -18.51 -16.13 -7.33
C ARG A 315 -18.35 -15.69 -5.87
N ILE A 316 -18.54 -14.40 -5.61
CA ILE A 316 -18.75 -13.86 -4.26
C ILE A 316 -20.10 -13.16 -4.16
N ASP A 317 -20.71 -13.24 -2.98
CA ASP A 317 -21.88 -12.42 -2.62
C ASP A 317 -21.47 -11.45 -1.52
N VAL A 318 -21.65 -10.15 -1.76
CA VAL A 318 -21.27 -9.08 -0.85
C VAL A 318 -22.54 -8.49 -0.24
N ALA A 319 -22.67 -8.61 1.08
CA ALA A 319 -23.71 -7.94 1.86
C ALA A 319 -23.11 -6.69 2.51
N PHE A 320 -23.66 -5.52 2.20
CA PHE A 320 -23.07 -4.25 2.61
C PHE A 320 -24.11 -3.19 2.96
N ALA A 321 -23.66 -2.10 3.57
CA ALA A 321 -24.40 -0.86 3.64
C ALA A 321 -23.45 0.34 3.44
N SER A 322 -23.85 1.29 2.61
CA SER A 322 -23.10 2.50 2.31
C SER A 322 -24.05 3.61 1.85
N ASP A 323 -23.82 4.82 2.35
CA ASP A 323 -24.56 6.01 1.94
C ASP A 323 -24.04 6.61 0.62
N THR A 324 -22.86 6.17 0.17
CA THR A 324 -22.22 6.59 -1.09
C THR A 324 -21.94 5.37 -1.96
N GLU A 325 -21.73 5.61 -3.26
CA GLU A 325 -21.09 4.59 -4.09
C GLU A 325 -19.70 4.26 -3.56
N TRP A 326 -19.15 3.13 -3.98
CA TRP A 326 -17.85 2.62 -3.56
C TRP A 326 -17.28 1.74 -4.67
N SER A 327 -16.09 1.18 -4.50
CA SER A 327 -15.48 0.36 -5.54
C SER A 327 -14.98 -0.97 -5.02
N LEU A 328 -15.05 -1.96 -5.90
CA LEU A 328 -14.56 -3.30 -5.68
C LEU A 328 -13.74 -3.72 -6.89
N ASP A 329 -12.53 -4.22 -6.68
CA ASP A 329 -11.63 -4.66 -7.75
C ASP A 329 -11.25 -6.12 -7.54
N ILE A 330 -11.23 -6.91 -8.62
CA ILE A 330 -10.88 -8.32 -8.60
C ILE A 330 -9.85 -8.58 -9.70
N GLU A 331 -8.63 -8.86 -9.29
CA GLU A 331 -7.52 -9.11 -10.21
C GLU A 331 -6.97 -10.52 -10.02
N ALA A 332 -6.77 -11.25 -11.11
CA ALA A 332 -6.21 -12.59 -11.03
C ALA A 332 -4.73 -12.55 -10.67
N ARG A 333 -4.30 -13.39 -9.71
CA ARG A 333 -2.88 -13.54 -9.39
C ARG A 333 -2.18 -14.36 -10.47
N GLY A 334 -1.02 -13.88 -10.88
CA GLY A 334 -0.12 -14.51 -11.86
C GLY A 334 0.64 -15.69 -11.26
#